data_AF-K3X4Q6-F1
#
_entry.id   AF-K3X4Q6-F1
#
_cell.length_a   1.000
_cell.length_b   1.000
_cell.length_c   1.000
_cell.angle_alpha   90.00
_cell.angle_beta   90.00
_cell.angle_gamma   90.00
#
_symmetry.space_group_name_H-M   'P 1'
#
loop_
_entity.id
_entity.type
_entity.pdbx_description
1 polymer ?
#
loop_
_entity_poly.entity_id
_entity_poly.type
_entity_poly.pdbx_seq_one_letter_code
_entity_poly.pdbx_strand_id
1 'polypeptide(L)'
;MQSAGVQLPDWMSPGEFHTLKVEVGLEERANEWAQFPGVEYVLCVYLTQQLDRCEFKLFSVVHDANARLDAPVDPIPIVDPATLVAFESHRLLGLPPDAEAPRAFSQSHVVLN
;
A
#
# COMPACT_ATOMS: atom_id res chain seq x y z
N MET A 1 28.13 13.22 18.64
CA MET A 1 26.78 12.62 18.54
C MET A 1 26.78 11.70 17.33
N GLN A 2 26.72 10.39 17.53
CA GLN A 2 26.54 9.43 16.44
C GLN A 2 25.05 9.43 16.09
N SER A 3 24.71 9.77 14.85
CA SER A 3 23.38 9.52 14.31
C SER A 3 23.19 8.00 14.22
N ALA A 4 22.18 7.46 14.89
CA ALA A 4 21.76 6.08 14.68
C ALA A 4 21.45 5.93 13.17
N GLY A 5 22.19 5.05 12.48
CA GLY A 5 21.95 4.81 11.07
C GLY A 5 20.61 4.09 10.91
N VAL A 6 19.80 4.54 9.95
CA VAL A 6 18.61 3.79 9.51
C VAL A 6 19.10 2.44 8.98
N GLN A 7 18.67 1.35 9.61
CA GLN A 7 18.96 0.00 9.13
C GLN A 7 17.97 -0.32 8.01
N LEU A 8 18.49 -0.45 6.80
CA LEU A 8 17.70 -0.90 5.65
C LEU A 8 17.39 -2.39 5.79
N PRO A 9 16.22 -2.86 5.31
CA PRO A 9 15.94 -4.29 5.22
C PRO A 9 16.99 -5.01 4.37
N ASP A 10 17.23 -6.29 4.67
CA ASP A 10 18.28 -7.10 4.00
C ASP A 10 18.07 -7.26 2.48
N TRP A 11 16.85 -7.00 1.98
CA TRP A 11 16.51 -7.06 0.56
C TRP A 11 16.70 -5.72 -0.18
N MET A 12 16.98 -4.62 0.54
CA MET A 12 17.07 -3.26 -0.01
C MET A 12 18.51 -2.79 -0.13
N SER A 13 18.98 -2.62 -1.37
CA SER A 13 20.32 -2.10 -1.66
C SER A 13 20.33 -0.57 -1.72
N PRO A 14 21.29 0.11 -1.06
CA PRO A 14 21.43 1.56 -1.19
C PRO A 14 21.73 2.00 -2.64
N GLY A 15 21.07 3.06 -3.09
CA GLY A 15 21.34 3.69 -4.40
C GLY A 15 20.70 3.00 -5.60
N GLU A 16 19.82 2.02 -5.38
CA GLU A 16 19.11 1.30 -6.45
C GLU A 16 17.63 1.69 -6.53
N PHE A 17 17.08 1.71 -7.75
CA PHE A 17 15.64 1.84 -7.96
C PHE A 17 14.94 0.53 -7.59
N HIS A 18 13.91 0.62 -6.75
CA HIS A 18 13.06 -0.50 -6.38
C HIS A 18 11.72 -0.37 -7.10
N THR A 19 11.12 -1.50 -7.48
CA THR A 19 9.89 -1.52 -8.27
C THR A 19 8.67 -1.64 -7.35
N LEU A 20 7.72 -0.72 -7.50
CA LEU A 20 6.35 -0.90 -7.01
C LEU A 20 5.54 -1.59 -8.10
N LYS A 21 4.98 -2.77 -7.80
CA LYS A 21 4.07 -3.48 -8.71
C LYS A 21 2.63 -3.09 -8.38
N VAL A 22 1.89 -2.63 -9.39
CA VAL A 22 0.45 -2.37 -9.29
C VAL A 22 -0.26 -3.35 -10.21
N GLU A 23 -1.21 -4.10 -9.67
CA GLU A 23 -2.09 -4.98 -10.44
C GLU A 23 -3.53 -4.50 -10.31
N VAL A 24 -4.32 -4.67 -11.37
CA VAL A 24 -5.73 -4.27 -11.41
C VAL A 24 -6.58 -5.52 -11.65
N GLY A 25 -7.58 -5.74 -10.80
CA GLY A 25 -8.40 -6.94 -10.81
C GLY A 25 -9.72 -6.76 -10.05
N LEU A 26 -10.54 -7.81 -10.03
CA LEU A 26 -11.85 -7.78 -9.38
C LEU A 26 -11.74 -7.96 -7.86
N GLU A 27 -12.56 -7.23 -7.10
CA GLU A 27 -12.60 -7.28 -5.63
C GLU A 27 -12.82 -8.70 -5.10
N GLU A 28 -13.56 -9.55 -5.82
CA GLU A 28 -13.81 -10.95 -5.45
C GLU A 28 -12.51 -11.78 -5.30
N ARG A 29 -11.42 -11.35 -5.96
CA ARG A 29 -10.10 -12.00 -5.88
C ARG A 29 -9.15 -11.31 -4.90
N ALA A 30 -9.58 -10.25 -4.22
CA ALA A 30 -8.71 -9.46 -3.35
C ALA A 30 -8.10 -10.30 -2.20
N ASN A 31 -8.84 -11.27 -1.66
CA ASN A 31 -8.31 -12.21 -0.67
C ASN A 31 -7.30 -13.22 -1.24
N GLU A 32 -7.41 -13.57 -2.53
CA GLU A 32 -6.41 -14.40 -3.22
C GLU A 32 -5.12 -13.60 -3.40
N TRP A 33 -5.23 -12.30 -3.66
CA TRP A 33 -4.09 -11.41 -3.87
C TRP A 33 -3.27 -11.23 -2.60
N ALA A 34 -3.95 -11.17 -1.44
CA ALA A 34 -3.30 -11.15 -0.15
C ALA A 34 -2.40 -12.37 0.13
N GLN A 35 -2.58 -13.48 -0.60
CA GLN A 35 -1.75 -14.69 -0.43
C GLN A 35 -0.37 -14.56 -1.10
N PHE A 36 -0.18 -13.60 -2.02
CA PHE A 36 1.09 -13.48 -2.72
C PHE A 36 2.16 -12.85 -1.81
N PRO A 37 3.35 -13.47 -1.68
CA PRO A 37 4.43 -12.90 -0.88
C PRO A 37 4.80 -11.49 -1.32
N GLY A 38 4.92 -10.57 -0.36
CA GLY A 38 5.28 -9.17 -0.59
C GLY A 38 4.11 -8.24 -0.94
N VAL A 39 2.87 -8.75 -1.01
CA VAL A 39 1.68 -7.90 -1.11
C VAL A 39 1.33 -7.34 0.27
N GLU A 40 1.53 -6.04 0.45
CA GLU A 40 1.22 -5.33 1.70
C GLU A 40 -0.16 -4.66 1.67
N TYR A 41 -0.65 -4.32 0.48
CA TYR A 41 -1.89 -3.59 0.27
C TYR A 41 -2.65 -4.10 -0.94
N VAL A 42 -3.98 -4.05 -0.87
CA VAL A 42 -4.87 -4.26 -2.01
C VAL A 42 -5.79 -3.06 -2.13
N LEU A 43 -5.68 -2.35 -3.27
CA LEU A 43 -6.54 -1.22 -3.61
C LEU A 43 -7.62 -1.68 -4.58
N CYS A 44 -8.87 -1.68 -4.14
CA CYS A 44 -10.02 -1.98 -4.99
C CYS A 44 -10.67 -0.68 -5.45
N VAL A 45 -10.84 -0.52 -6.76
CA VAL A 45 -11.52 0.64 -7.36
C VAL A 45 -12.85 0.18 -7.95
N TYR A 46 -13.90 0.92 -7.63
CA TYR A 46 -15.25 0.72 -8.14
C TYR A 46 -15.65 1.89 -9.04
N LEU A 47 -16.15 1.55 -10.23
CA LEU A 47 -16.67 2.50 -11.21
C LEU A 47 -18.08 2.05 -11.61
N THR A 48 -19.04 2.98 -11.58
CA THR A 48 -20.35 2.73 -12.18
C THR A 48 -20.26 2.68 -13.71
N GLN A 49 -21.20 2.01 -14.36
CA GLN A 49 -21.26 1.95 -15.83
C GLN A 49 -21.39 3.33 -16.47
N GLN A 50 -22.03 4.26 -15.77
CA GLN A 50 -22.24 5.63 -16.23
C GLN A 50 -21.06 6.55 -15.91
N LEU A 51 -20.02 6.04 -15.23
CA LEU A 51 -18.83 6.76 -14.80
C LEU A 51 -19.14 8.01 -13.94
N ASP A 52 -20.31 8.02 -13.32
CA ASP A 52 -20.80 9.12 -12.46
C ASP A 52 -20.44 8.91 -10.98
N ARG A 53 -20.00 7.70 -10.62
CA ARG A 53 -19.49 7.37 -9.29
C ARG A 53 -18.24 6.52 -9.40
N CYS A 54 -17.18 7.03 -8.80
CA CYS A 54 -15.88 6.40 -8.68
C CYS A 54 -15.53 6.35 -7.18
N GLU A 55 -15.23 5.17 -6.67
CA GLU A 55 -14.94 4.94 -5.25
C GLU A 55 -13.77 3.95 -5.13
N PHE A 56 -13.07 3.96 -3.99
CA PHE A 56 -12.07 2.96 -3.69
C PHE A 56 -12.18 2.43 -2.27
N LYS A 57 -11.63 1.23 -2.06
CA LYS A 57 -11.32 0.66 -0.74
C LYS A 57 -9.85 0.30 -0.72
N LEU A 58 -9.14 0.69 0.33
CA LEU A 58 -7.76 0.28 0.57
C LEU A 58 -7.74 -0.73 1.71
N PHE A 59 -7.29 -1.95 1.42
CA PHE A 59 -7.09 -2.99 2.41
C PHE A 59 -5.59 -3.15 2.71
N SER A 60 -5.24 -3.27 3.98
CA SER A 60 -3.91 -3.75 4.38
C SER A 60 -3.93 -5.28 4.48
N VAL A 61 -2.80 -5.92 4.17
CA VAL A 61 -2.64 -7.36 4.38
C VAL A 61 -2.16 -7.63 5.81
N VAL A 62 -2.82 -8.55 6.50
CA VAL A 62 -2.40 -9.10 7.78
C VAL A 62 -1.62 -10.37 7.51
N HIS A 63 -0.31 -10.34 7.73
CA HIS A 63 0.58 -11.49 7.57
C HIS A 63 0.60 -12.35 8.84
N ASP A 64 -0.45 -13.16 9.04
CA ASP A 64 -0.46 -14.23 10.03
C ASP A 64 -0.26 -15.61 9.37
N ALA A 65 -0.71 -16.71 10.01
CA ALA A 65 -0.60 -18.05 9.45
C ALA A 65 -1.29 -18.20 8.08
N ASN A 66 -2.31 -17.38 7.79
CA ASN A 66 -2.97 -17.28 6.50
C ASN A 66 -3.15 -15.80 6.16
N ALA A 67 -2.24 -15.26 5.34
CA ALA A 67 -2.29 -13.86 4.92
C ALA A 67 -3.70 -13.49 4.44
N ARG A 68 -4.27 -12.40 4.94
CA ARG A 68 -5.64 -11.99 4.59
C ARG A 68 -5.79 -10.50 4.60
N LEU A 69 -6.84 -10.01 3.96
CA LEU A 69 -7.21 -8.61 4.10
C LEU A 69 -7.65 -8.33 5.54
N ASP A 70 -7.33 -7.13 6.02
CA ASP A 70 -7.86 -6.62 7.27
C ASP A 70 -9.38 -6.37 7.18
N ALA A 71 -9.99 -5.91 8.28
CA ALA A 71 -11.42 -5.67 8.38
C ALA A 71 -12.00 -4.85 7.21
N PRO A 72 -13.28 -5.08 6.84
CA PRO A 72 -13.93 -4.33 5.77
C PRO A 72 -13.82 -2.82 5.97
N VAL A 73 -13.45 -2.11 4.91
CA VAL A 73 -13.33 -0.65 4.88
C VAL A 73 -14.50 -0.07 4.08
N ASP A 74 -15.08 1.02 4.59
CA ASP A 74 -16.07 1.78 3.84
C ASP A 74 -15.47 2.36 2.55
N PRO A 75 -16.19 2.34 1.42
CA PRO A 75 -15.71 2.93 0.18
C PRO A 75 -15.54 4.44 0.31
N ILE A 76 -14.44 4.96 -0.23
CA ILE A 76 -14.09 6.38 -0.24
C ILE A 76 -14.26 6.92 -1.68
N PRO A 77 -14.98 8.03 -1.89
CA PRO A 77 -15.12 8.64 -3.21
C PRO A 77 -13.77 9.07 -3.80
N ILE A 78 -13.58 8.79 -5.10
CA ILE A 78 -12.51 9.36 -5.90
C ILE A 78 -13.04 10.65 -6.54
N VAL A 79 -12.43 11.78 -6.19
CA VAL A 79 -12.84 13.13 -6.59
C VAL A 79 -11.73 13.87 -7.33
N ASP A 80 -12.14 14.75 -8.23
CA ASP A 80 -11.30 15.71 -8.98
C ASP A 80 -10.81 16.85 -8.06
N PRO A 81 -9.59 17.41 -8.23
CA PRO A 81 -8.60 17.14 -9.28
C PRO A 81 -7.72 15.91 -9.04
N ALA A 82 -7.69 15.40 -7.81
CA ALA A 82 -6.92 14.24 -7.44
C ALA A 82 -7.37 13.71 -6.07
N THR A 83 -7.36 12.39 -5.92
CA THR A 83 -7.57 11.74 -4.62
C THR A 83 -6.28 11.10 -4.14
N LEU A 84 -5.87 11.39 -2.91
CA LEU A 84 -4.66 10.85 -2.30
C LEU A 84 -4.97 9.58 -1.52
N VAL A 85 -4.25 8.51 -1.84
CA VAL A 85 -4.26 7.25 -1.09
C VAL A 85 -2.98 7.16 -0.27
N ALA A 86 -3.11 7.18 1.05
CA ALA A 86 -1.98 7.09 1.96
C ALA A 86 -1.59 5.63 2.24
N PHE A 87 -0.28 5.39 2.31
CA PHE A 87 0.29 4.08 2.65
C PHE A 87 1.25 4.24 3.84
N GLU A 88 1.32 3.21 4.69
CA GLU A 88 2.30 3.19 5.76
C GLU A 88 3.67 2.89 5.18
N SER A 89 4.56 3.86 5.31
CA SER A 89 5.93 3.82 4.79
C SER A 89 6.72 2.62 5.28
N HIS A 90 6.56 2.24 6.55
CA HIS A 90 7.21 1.07 7.12
C HIS A 90 6.78 -0.22 6.43
N ARG A 91 5.47 -0.37 6.16
CA ARG A 91 4.96 -1.55 5.45
C ARG A 91 5.50 -1.60 4.01
N LEU A 92 5.43 -0.50 3.28
CA LEU A 92 5.96 -0.43 1.91
C LEU A 92 7.45 -0.75 1.83
N LEU A 93 8.22 -0.39 2.87
CA LEU A 93 9.64 -0.67 2.96
C LEU A 93 9.95 -1.97 3.70
N GLY A 94 8.97 -2.77 4.12
CA GLY A 94 9.19 -3.97 4.93
C GLY A 94 10.00 -3.72 6.21
N LEU A 95 9.87 -2.53 6.79
CA LEU A 95 10.56 -2.12 8.01
C LEU A 95 9.78 -2.57 9.27
N PRO A 96 10.48 -2.92 10.36
CA PRO A 96 9.87 -3.08 11.68
C PRO A 96 9.14 -1.82 12.15
N PRO A 97 8.06 -1.91 12.95
CA PRO A 97 7.27 -0.75 13.38
C PRO A 97 8.06 0.32 14.14
N ASP A 98 9.12 -0.07 14.83
CA ASP A 98 9.99 0.77 15.66
C ASP A 98 11.24 1.27 14.92
N ALA A 99 11.46 0.82 13.68
CA ALA A 99 12.58 1.29 12.88
C ALA A 99 12.37 2.74 12.43
N GLU A 100 13.44 3.52 12.33
CA GLU A 100 13.35 4.88 11.79
C GLU A 100 13.16 4.81 10.27
N ALA A 101 12.05 5.36 9.75
CA ALA A 101 11.83 5.45 8.31
C ALA A 101 12.76 6.50 7.68
N PRO A 102 13.23 6.30 6.44
CA PRO A 102 13.99 7.32 5.72
C PRO A 102 13.23 8.64 5.67
N ARG A 103 13.89 9.77 5.98
CA ARG A 103 13.23 11.10 6.08
C ARG A 103 12.43 11.51 4.85
N ALA A 104 12.85 11.10 3.65
CA ALA A 104 12.17 11.42 2.40
C ALA A 104 10.99 10.48 2.10
N PHE A 105 10.78 9.45 2.92
CA PHE A 105 9.76 8.42 2.72
C PHE A 105 8.71 8.43 3.84
N SER A 106 8.67 9.43 4.72
CA SER A 106 7.76 9.46 5.88
C SER A 106 6.29 9.79 5.55
N GLN A 107 5.95 10.05 4.28
CA GLN A 107 4.60 10.44 3.82
C GLN A 107 4.28 9.82 2.45
N SER A 108 4.25 8.48 2.40
CA SER A 108 3.98 7.75 1.18
C SER A 108 2.52 7.87 0.74
N HIS A 109 2.32 8.42 -0.45
CA HIS A 109 1.01 8.58 -1.07
C HIS A 109 1.03 8.16 -2.54
N VAL A 110 -0.09 7.63 -3.01
CA VAL A 110 -0.38 7.44 -4.44
C VAL A 110 -1.49 8.42 -4.82
N VAL A 111 -1.34 9.03 -5.99
CA VAL A 111 -2.34 9.94 -6.56
C VAL A 111 -3.21 9.17 -7.55
N LEU A 112 -4.53 9.15 -7.31
CA LEU A 112 -5.52 8.65 -8.27
C LEU A 112 -6.09 9.84 -9.06
N ASN A 113 -5.89 9.81 -10.38
CA ASN A 113 -6.38 10.79 -11.36
C ASN A 113 -7.20 10.08 -12.44
#